data_AF-A0A7C2QB17-F1
#
_entry.id   AF-A0A7C2QB17-F1
#
_cell.length_a   1.000
_cell.length_b   1.000
_cell.length_c   1.000
_cell.angle_alpha   90.00
_cell.angle_beta   90.00
_cell.angle_gamma   90.00
#
_symmetry.space_group_name_H-M   'P 1'
#
loop_
_entity.id
_entity.type
_entity.pdbx_description
1 polymer ?
#
loop_
_entity_poly.entity_id
_entity_poly.type
_entity_poly.pdbx_seq_one_letter_code
_entity_poly.pdbx_strand_id
1 'polypeptide(L)'
;MRLWITILLWLIWLTATLLVSSEAQAARMPRGSFLVQPATSAAQLANQVRANPVVASRYARHFGVPAPEFAQYAQTHLGLRRLPRGGVFRVFFIRADGDVESRARYLPKGTRVFLHLRSGQPVLLGTCGNPLTSVLPGYPPPRRVTVVPPRVITPPVAPPREPPLLEPAAPTTLLDLPSPPDPPPLVPISLSVWQAEPLAAQSEPALEPLIGRPRAFPLLPLFIVAGLGLSQGGDVSVNPPVPIPEPASAMTLLAGAALLVVTHRTSSRRTRWVRQRL
;
A
#
# COMPACT_ATOMS: atom_id res chain seq x y z
N MET A 1 -20.63 -12.32 -53.76
CA MET A 1 -19.54 -11.51 -53.16
C MET A 1 -19.99 -10.59 -52.02
N ARG A 2 -21.12 -9.86 -52.12
CA ARG A 2 -21.51 -8.87 -51.08
C ARG A 2 -21.73 -9.44 -49.66
N LEU A 3 -22.24 -10.67 -49.53
CA LEU A 3 -22.52 -11.32 -48.23
C LEU A 3 -21.24 -11.67 -47.43
N TRP A 4 -20.15 -12.01 -48.12
CA TRP A 4 -18.89 -12.41 -47.47
C TRP A 4 -18.16 -11.20 -46.88
N ILE A 5 -18.28 -10.04 -47.53
CA ILE A 5 -17.68 -8.78 -47.06
C ILE A 5 -18.35 -8.30 -45.77
N THR A 6 -19.68 -8.43 -45.66
CA THR A 6 -20.42 -8.05 -44.45
C THR A 6 -20.11 -8.97 -43.27
N ILE A 7 -19.92 -10.26 -43.50
CA ILE A 7 -19.54 -11.24 -42.46
C ILE A 7 -18.12 -10.94 -41.96
N LEU A 8 -17.19 -10.65 -42.85
CA LEU A 8 -15.80 -10.37 -42.49
C LEU A 8 -15.66 -9.05 -41.71
N LEU A 9 -16.41 -8.01 -42.10
CA LEU A 9 -16.48 -6.76 -41.34
C LEU A 9 -17.10 -6.95 -39.94
N TRP A 10 -18.13 -7.78 -39.82
CA TRP A 10 -18.72 -8.15 -38.52
C TRP A 10 -17.72 -8.89 -37.63
N LEU A 11 -16.93 -9.82 -38.18
CA LEU A 11 -15.92 -10.58 -37.44
C LEU A 11 -14.74 -9.71 -36.97
N ILE A 12 -14.35 -8.72 -37.76
CA ILE A 12 -13.33 -7.74 -37.39
C ILE A 12 -13.85 -6.81 -36.27
N TRP A 13 -15.12 -6.41 -36.35
CA TRP A 13 -15.75 -5.60 -35.29
C TRP A 13 -15.94 -6.40 -33.98
N LEU A 14 -16.28 -7.67 -34.08
CA LEU A 14 -16.43 -8.56 -32.92
C LEU A 14 -15.08 -8.86 -32.25
N THR A 15 -13.99 -8.99 -33.02
CA THR A 15 -12.65 -9.18 -32.45
C THR A 15 -12.09 -7.88 -31.85
N ALA A 16 -12.38 -6.71 -32.43
CA ALA A 16 -11.95 -5.42 -31.90
C ALA A 16 -12.60 -5.06 -30.55
N THR A 17 -13.83 -5.52 -30.29
CA THR A 17 -14.55 -5.27 -29.02
C THR A 17 -14.13 -6.18 -27.86
N LEU A 18 -13.44 -7.29 -28.13
CA LEU A 18 -12.91 -8.20 -27.10
C LEU A 18 -11.57 -7.75 -26.49
N LEU A 19 -10.95 -6.68 -27.00
CA LEU A 19 -9.74 -6.07 -26.41
C LEU A 19 -10.05 -4.93 -25.41
N VAL A 20 -11.31 -4.73 -25.02
CA VAL A 20 -11.65 -3.76 -23.96
C VAL A 20 -10.93 -4.19 -22.67
N SER A 21 -9.93 -3.40 -22.36
CA SER A 21 -8.96 -3.62 -21.31
C SER A 21 -9.66 -3.79 -19.98
N SER A 22 -9.37 -4.89 -19.28
CA SER A 22 -9.72 -5.02 -17.88
C SER A 22 -8.92 -3.97 -17.10
N GLU A 23 -9.50 -2.80 -16.89
CA GLU A 23 -9.01 -1.87 -15.87
C GLU A 23 -9.10 -2.61 -14.56
N ALA A 24 -7.97 -3.16 -14.11
CA ALA A 24 -7.85 -3.76 -12.81
C ALA A 24 -8.25 -2.69 -11.79
N GLN A 25 -9.46 -2.79 -11.23
CA GLN A 25 -9.89 -1.89 -10.16
C GLN A 25 -8.79 -1.87 -9.11
N ALA A 26 -8.09 -0.74 -9.03
CA ALA A 26 -6.97 -0.57 -8.13
C ALA A 26 -7.51 -0.73 -6.70
N ALA A 27 -7.23 -1.88 -6.09
CA ALA A 27 -7.68 -2.14 -4.73
C ALA A 27 -7.10 -1.05 -3.82
N ARG A 28 -7.99 -0.27 -3.20
CA ARG A 28 -7.61 0.87 -2.37
C ARG A 28 -6.76 0.37 -1.19
N MET A 29 -5.60 1.01 -0.98
CA MET A 29 -4.68 0.61 0.08
C MET A 29 -5.28 0.89 1.46
N PRO A 30 -5.07 -0.01 2.45
CA PRO A 30 -5.44 0.26 3.84
C PRO A 30 -4.74 1.51 4.38
N ARG A 31 -5.36 2.18 5.37
CA ARG A 31 -4.71 3.30 6.07
C ARG A 31 -3.40 2.85 6.73
N GLY A 32 -2.42 3.74 6.71
CA GLY A 32 -1.07 3.48 7.24
C GLY A 32 -0.24 2.48 6.44
N SER A 33 -0.60 2.23 5.17
CA SER A 33 0.20 1.43 4.25
C SER A 33 1.50 2.14 3.88
N PHE A 34 2.59 1.40 3.79
CA PHE A 34 3.84 1.92 3.24
C PHE A 34 3.73 2.15 1.73
N LEU A 35 3.07 1.24 1.03
CA LEU A 35 2.79 1.35 -0.41
C LEU A 35 1.56 2.21 -0.69
N VAL A 36 1.52 2.77 -1.89
CA VAL A 36 0.36 3.50 -2.43
C VAL A 36 -0.53 2.63 -3.31
N GLN A 37 0.01 1.52 -3.83
CA GLN A 37 -0.71 0.54 -4.63
C GLN A 37 -0.29 -0.88 -4.22
N PRO A 38 -1.15 -1.89 -4.38
CA PRO A 38 -0.78 -3.29 -4.13
C PRO A 38 0.40 -3.70 -5.02
N ALA A 39 1.38 -4.41 -4.46
CA ALA A 39 2.49 -5.00 -5.21
C ALA A 39 2.31 -6.53 -5.26
N THR A 40 2.19 -7.10 -6.45
CA THR A 40 2.04 -8.55 -6.65
C THR A 40 3.36 -9.28 -6.87
N SER A 41 4.47 -8.55 -6.97
CA SER A 41 5.82 -9.09 -7.12
C SER A 41 6.88 -8.18 -6.49
N ALA A 42 8.08 -8.73 -6.27
CA ALA A 42 9.22 -7.98 -5.77
C ALA A 42 9.67 -6.89 -6.76
N ALA A 43 9.55 -7.15 -8.06
CA ALA A 43 9.82 -6.17 -9.11
C ALA A 43 8.83 -4.99 -9.05
N GLN A 44 7.53 -5.26 -8.87
CA GLN A 44 6.54 -4.18 -8.71
C GLN A 44 6.77 -3.36 -7.43
N LEU A 45 7.14 -4.01 -6.33
CA LEU A 45 7.53 -3.33 -5.09
C LEU A 45 8.72 -2.40 -5.35
N ALA A 46 9.80 -2.91 -5.95
CA ALA A 46 10.99 -2.11 -6.28
C ALA A 46 10.66 -0.94 -7.22
N ASN A 47 9.81 -1.17 -8.22
CA ASN A 47 9.39 -0.11 -9.15
C ASN A 47 8.57 0.97 -8.46
N GLN A 48 7.66 0.62 -7.54
CA GLN A 48 6.93 1.62 -6.75
C GLN A 48 7.87 2.45 -5.87
N VAL A 49 8.89 1.83 -5.27
CA VAL A 49 9.90 2.57 -4.48
C VAL A 49 10.66 3.55 -5.36
N ARG A 50 11.04 3.16 -6.58
CA ARG A 50 11.77 4.04 -7.51
C ARG A 50 10.90 5.18 -8.04
N ALA A 51 9.66 4.88 -8.41
CA ALA A 51 8.77 5.82 -9.09
C ALA A 51 8.04 6.76 -8.13
N ASN A 52 7.80 6.36 -6.88
CA ASN A 52 7.00 7.13 -5.94
C ASN A 52 7.86 7.67 -4.76
N PRO A 53 8.09 8.99 -4.67
CA PRO A 53 8.93 9.59 -3.64
C PRO A 53 8.37 9.43 -2.22
N VAL A 54 7.04 9.33 -2.07
CA VAL A 54 6.40 9.09 -0.77
C VAL A 54 6.70 7.66 -0.29
N VAL A 55 6.63 6.68 -1.18
CA VAL A 55 7.00 5.29 -0.85
C VAL A 55 8.49 5.18 -0.55
N ALA A 56 9.32 5.82 -1.36
CA ALA A 56 10.78 5.89 -1.19
C ALA A 56 11.17 6.41 0.19
N SER A 57 10.64 7.58 0.58
CA SER A 57 10.95 8.22 1.86
C SER A 57 10.50 7.39 3.06
N ARG A 58 9.35 6.72 2.99
CA ARG A 58 8.86 5.84 4.07
C ARG A 58 9.81 4.68 4.35
N TYR A 59 10.24 3.96 3.29
CA TYR A 59 11.18 2.85 3.47
C TYR A 59 12.57 3.33 3.90
N ALA A 60 13.04 4.44 3.33
CA ALA A 60 14.32 5.00 3.71
C ALA A 60 14.35 5.40 5.20
N ARG A 61 13.31 6.08 5.67
CA ARG A 61 13.15 6.47 7.08
C ARG A 61 13.07 5.26 8.02
N HIS A 62 12.29 4.24 7.64
CA HIS A 62 12.07 3.06 8.49
C HIS A 62 13.32 2.19 8.62
N PHE A 63 13.98 1.90 7.50
CA PHE A 63 15.14 0.99 7.50
C PHE A 63 16.49 1.68 7.67
N GLY A 64 16.53 3.02 7.55
CA GLY A 64 17.78 3.78 7.62
C GLY A 64 18.72 3.50 6.44
N VAL A 65 18.18 3.11 5.29
CA VAL A 65 18.95 2.87 4.06
C VAL A 65 18.46 3.79 2.94
N PRO A 66 19.31 4.19 1.99
CA PRO A 66 18.85 4.95 0.84
C PRO A 66 17.77 4.21 0.04
N ALA A 67 16.75 4.94 -0.43
CA ALA A 67 15.67 4.39 -1.24
C ALA A 67 16.13 3.57 -2.47
N PRO A 68 17.13 3.99 -3.27
CA PRO A 68 17.60 3.18 -4.40
C PRO A 68 18.18 1.83 -3.96
N GLU A 69 18.90 1.80 -2.83
CA GLU A 69 19.44 0.57 -2.26
C GLU A 69 18.34 -0.35 -1.74
N PHE A 70 17.31 0.21 -1.08
CA PHE A 70 16.14 -0.56 -0.70
C PHE A 70 15.42 -1.15 -1.92
N ALA A 71 15.27 -0.38 -3.01
CA ALA A 71 14.65 -0.88 -4.23
C ALA A 71 15.46 -2.04 -4.84
N GLN A 72 16.78 -1.93 -4.88
CA GLN A 72 17.67 -3.00 -5.32
C GLN A 72 17.57 -4.23 -4.42
N TYR A 73 17.60 -4.03 -3.09
CA TYR A 73 17.41 -5.08 -2.11
C TYR A 73 16.06 -5.79 -2.28
N ALA A 74 14.98 -5.03 -2.47
CA ALA A 74 13.66 -5.58 -2.70
C ALA A 74 13.63 -6.47 -3.95
N GLN A 75 14.27 -6.05 -5.04
CA GLN A 75 14.30 -6.80 -6.30
C GLN A 75 15.14 -8.08 -6.23
N THR A 76 16.25 -8.05 -5.48
CA THR A 76 17.28 -9.11 -5.50
C THR A 76 17.16 -10.09 -4.34
N HIS A 77 16.68 -9.62 -3.18
CA HIS A 77 16.68 -10.38 -1.94
C HIS A 77 15.28 -10.71 -1.41
N LEU A 78 14.21 -10.10 -1.94
CA LEU A 78 12.85 -10.39 -1.49
C LEU A 78 12.06 -11.23 -2.50
N GLY A 79 11.22 -12.13 -1.97
CA GLY A 79 10.27 -12.91 -2.75
C GLY A 79 8.88 -12.89 -2.13
N LEU A 80 7.85 -12.65 -2.95
CA LEU A 80 6.46 -12.76 -2.48
C LEU A 80 6.10 -14.23 -2.30
N ARG A 81 5.79 -14.62 -1.07
CA ARG A 81 5.44 -16.00 -0.68
C ARG A 81 4.31 -15.98 0.35
N ARG A 82 3.75 -17.15 0.65
CA ARG A 82 2.76 -17.32 1.72
C ARG A 82 3.47 -17.75 3.00
N LEU A 83 3.02 -17.23 4.14
CA LEU A 83 3.54 -17.64 5.45
C LEU A 83 3.31 -19.15 5.67
N PRO A 84 4.35 -19.93 6.00
CA PRO A 84 4.22 -21.38 6.20
C PRO A 84 3.45 -21.72 7.48
N ARG A 85 3.54 -20.85 8.49
CA ARG A 85 2.86 -20.96 9.79
C ARG A 85 2.31 -19.60 10.20
N GLY A 86 1.22 -19.60 10.96
CA GLY A 86 0.70 -18.38 11.57
C GLY A 86 1.53 -17.98 12.79
N GLY A 87 1.48 -16.72 13.18
CA GLY A 87 2.24 -16.21 14.33
C GLY A 87 1.94 -14.75 14.64
N VAL A 88 2.48 -14.25 15.75
CA VAL A 88 2.42 -12.84 16.11
C VAL A 88 3.65 -12.12 15.56
N PHE A 89 3.42 -11.06 14.79
CA PHE A 89 4.46 -10.26 14.16
C PHE A 89 4.31 -8.80 14.59
N ARG A 90 5.44 -8.10 14.73
CA ARG A 90 5.42 -6.65 14.88
C ARG A 90 5.22 -6.03 13.50
N VAL A 91 4.08 -5.38 13.28
CA VAL A 91 3.76 -4.72 12.01
C VAL A 91 3.94 -3.24 12.17
N PHE A 92 4.78 -2.65 11.32
CA PHE A 92 4.99 -1.21 11.28
C PHE A 92 4.01 -0.55 10.31
N PHE A 93 3.52 0.64 10.65
CA PHE A 93 2.57 1.39 9.83
C PHE A 93 2.80 2.89 9.97
N ILE A 94 2.37 3.64 8.97
CA ILE A 94 2.43 5.10 8.99
C ILE A 94 1.20 5.63 9.73
N ARG A 95 1.40 6.43 10.78
CA ARG A 95 0.32 7.12 11.50
C ARG A 95 -0.08 8.39 10.72
N ALA A 96 -1.21 9.01 11.09
CA ALA A 96 -1.75 10.19 10.40
C ALA A 96 -0.83 11.42 10.43
N ASP A 97 0.04 11.52 11.43
CA ASP A 97 1.12 12.52 11.56
C ASP A 97 2.32 12.25 10.63
N GLY A 98 2.36 11.08 9.98
CA GLY A 98 3.46 10.66 9.11
C GLY A 98 4.58 9.89 9.82
N ASP A 99 4.46 9.67 11.14
CA ASP A 99 5.42 8.89 11.90
C ASP A 99 5.20 7.39 11.76
N VAL A 100 6.27 6.62 11.99
CA VAL A 100 6.23 5.16 11.94
C VAL A 100 5.93 4.62 13.34
N GLU A 101 4.80 3.95 13.49
CA GLU A 101 4.43 3.21 14.71
C GLU A 101 4.47 1.71 14.45
N SER A 102 4.53 0.91 15.51
CA SER A 102 4.46 -0.56 15.42
C SER A 102 3.39 -1.14 16.35
N ARG A 103 2.72 -2.19 15.91
CA ARG A 103 1.79 -2.98 16.75
C ARG A 103 2.01 -4.47 16.54
N ALA A 104 1.89 -5.24 17.62
CA ALA A 104 1.87 -6.70 17.54
C ALA A 104 0.54 -7.15 16.90
N ARG A 105 0.62 -7.96 15.85
CA ARG A 105 -0.54 -8.48 15.12
C ARG A 105 -0.36 -9.95 14.82
N TYR A 106 -1.40 -10.74 15.09
CA TYR A 106 -1.46 -12.12 14.62
C TYR A 106 -1.69 -12.17 13.11
N LEU A 107 -0.80 -12.85 12.40
CA LEU A 107 -0.93 -13.14 10.97
C LEU A 107 -1.21 -14.64 10.80
N PRO A 108 -2.32 -15.03 10.15
CA PRO A 108 -2.62 -16.45 9.95
C PRO A 108 -1.67 -17.09 8.93
N LYS A 109 -1.54 -18.42 9.00
CA LYS A 109 -0.89 -19.24 7.96
C LYS A 109 -1.48 -18.89 6.59
N GLY A 110 -0.63 -18.82 5.57
CA GLY A 110 -1.05 -18.52 4.20
C GLY A 110 -1.07 -17.04 3.83
N THR A 111 -0.92 -16.12 4.80
CA THR A 111 -0.82 -14.67 4.54
C THR A 111 0.33 -14.38 3.57
N ARG A 112 0.09 -13.55 2.54
CA ARG A 112 1.14 -13.15 1.59
C ARG A 112 2.11 -12.17 2.27
N VAL A 113 3.40 -12.45 2.16
CA VAL A 113 4.49 -11.64 2.72
C VAL A 113 5.68 -11.65 1.76
N PHE A 114 6.46 -10.58 1.76
CA PHE A 114 7.78 -10.57 1.14
C PHE A 114 8.78 -11.17 2.12
N LEU A 115 9.29 -12.35 1.79
CA LEU A 115 10.31 -13.06 2.56
C LEU A 115 11.70 -12.69 2.03
N HIS A 116 12.67 -12.57 2.92
CA HIS A 116 14.07 -12.57 2.54
C HIS A 116 14.45 -13.96 2.01
N LEU A 117 14.90 -14.04 0.76
CA LEU A 117 15.06 -15.30 0.03
C LEU A 117 16.10 -16.22 0.66
N ARG A 118 17.19 -15.67 1.23
CA ARG A 118 18.26 -16.47 1.83
C ARG A 118 17.94 -16.96 3.24
N SER A 119 17.33 -16.12 4.08
CA SER A 119 17.04 -16.48 5.49
C SER A 119 15.63 -17.02 5.71
N GLY A 120 14.72 -16.86 4.74
CA GLY A 120 13.30 -17.18 4.89
C GLY A 120 12.54 -16.24 5.83
N GLN A 121 13.17 -15.17 6.33
CA GLN A 121 12.57 -14.25 7.29
C GLN A 121 11.52 -13.36 6.63
N PRO A 122 10.30 -13.21 7.19
CA PRO A 122 9.32 -12.24 6.71
C PRO A 122 9.78 -10.80 6.94
N VAL A 123 9.86 -10.02 5.86
CA VAL A 123 10.34 -8.63 5.91
C VAL A 123 9.18 -7.65 5.74
N LEU A 124 8.27 -7.88 4.79
CA LEU A 124 7.13 -6.98 4.53
C LEU A 124 5.83 -7.75 4.37
N LEU A 125 4.71 -7.11 4.70
CA LEU A 125 3.37 -7.65 4.49
C LEU A 125 2.96 -7.48 3.03
N GLY A 126 2.54 -8.55 2.35
CA GLY A 126 2.35 -8.54 0.89
C GLY A 126 1.19 -7.69 0.39
N THR A 127 0.18 -7.41 1.23
CA THR A 127 -0.98 -6.59 0.82
C THR A 127 -0.71 -5.09 0.88
N CYS A 128 0.13 -4.63 1.82
CA CYS A 128 0.34 -3.21 2.08
C CYS A 128 1.80 -2.73 2.06
N GLY A 129 2.75 -3.66 1.96
CA GLY A 129 4.19 -3.41 2.08
C GLY A 129 4.64 -3.00 3.47
N ASN A 130 3.78 -3.16 4.49
CA ASN A 130 4.13 -2.76 5.85
C ASN A 130 5.28 -3.62 6.38
N PRO A 131 6.34 -3.02 6.96
CA PRO A 131 7.45 -3.77 7.51
C PRO A 131 7.02 -4.70 8.66
N LEU A 132 7.70 -5.84 8.73
CA LEU A 132 7.60 -6.82 9.81
C LEU A 132 8.87 -6.85 10.68
N THR A 133 9.92 -6.15 10.25
CA THR A 133 11.21 -6.04 10.93
C THR A 133 11.64 -4.57 11.01
N SER A 134 12.43 -4.21 12.02
CA SER A 134 13.04 -2.88 12.13
C SER A 134 14.32 -2.74 11.32
N VAL A 135 14.97 -3.86 10.99
CA VAL A 135 16.23 -3.93 10.24
C VAL A 135 16.06 -4.80 9.00
N LEU A 136 16.83 -4.50 7.95
CA LEU A 136 16.88 -5.33 6.76
C LEU A 136 17.80 -6.53 6.99
N PRO A 137 17.31 -7.77 6.86
CA PRO A 137 18.14 -8.96 6.98
C PRO A 137 19.31 -8.93 5.98
N GLY A 138 20.52 -9.24 6.45
CA GLY A 138 21.71 -9.26 5.60
C GLY A 138 22.28 -7.88 5.24
N TYR A 139 21.65 -6.79 5.69
CA TYR A 139 22.20 -5.44 5.56
C TYR A 139 22.88 -5.05 6.89
N PRO A 140 24.13 -4.57 6.88
CA PRO A 140 24.80 -4.14 8.10
C PRO A 140 23.99 -2.99 8.72
N PRO A 141 23.76 -2.99 10.06
CA PRO A 141 23.05 -1.89 10.68
C PRO A 141 23.76 -0.57 10.34
N PRO A 142 23.02 0.50 10.00
CA PRO A 142 23.64 1.78 9.74
C PRO A 142 24.51 2.11 10.95
N ARG A 143 25.82 2.32 10.70
CA ARG A 143 26.78 2.66 11.75
C ARG A 143 26.22 3.88 12.44
N ARG A 144 25.71 3.72 13.66
CA ARG A 144 25.27 4.86 14.47
C ARG A 144 26.50 5.72 14.62
N VAL A 145 26.55 6.83 13.87
CA VAL A 145 27.48 7.90 14.16
C VAL A 145 27.03 8.37 15.52
N THR A 146 27.65 7.83 16.55
CA THR A 146 27.58 8.42 17.87
C THR A 146 28.22 9.78 17.63
N VAL A 147 27.37 10.79 17.45
CA VAL A 147 27.81 12.18 17.57
C VAL A 147 28.32 12.22 18.99
N VAL A 148 29.63 12.02 19.15
CA VAL A 148 30.30 12.30 20.40
C VAL A 148 29.94 13.76 20.64
N PRO A 149 29.15 14.08 21.67
CA PRO A 149 28.83 15.47 21.94
C PRO A 149 30.17 16.20 21.99
N PRO A 150 30.31 17.37 21.33
CA PRO A 150 31.56 18.11 21.37
C PRO A 150 31.98 18.16 22.82
N ARG A 151 33.12 17.53 23.13
CA ARG A 151 33.67 17.51 24.48
C ARG A 151 33.78 18.98 24.82
N VAL A 152 32.94 19.46 25.74
CA VAL A 152 33.08 20.81 26.27
C VAL A 152 34.47 20.80 26.90
N ILE A 153 35.44 21.34 26.16
CA ILE A 153 36.76 21.61 26.68
C ILE A 153 36.47 22.67 27.73
N THR A 154 36.28 22.22 28.96
CA THR A 154 36.30 23.12 30.10
C THR A 154 37.65 23.82 29.99
N PRO A 155 37.69 25.16 29.81
CA PRO A 155 38.97 25.85 29.75
C PRO A 155 39.76 25.45 31.01
N PRO A 156 41.08 25.19 30.89
CA PRO A 156 41.90 24.84 32.04
C PRO A 156 41.64 25.86 33.14
N VAL A 157 41.19 25.40 34.31
CA VAL A 157 41.17 26.24 35.50
C VAL A 157 42.61 26.68 35.71
N ALA A 158 42.86 27.96 35.45
CA ALA A 158 44.17 28.56 35.70
C ALA A 158 44.50 28.35 37.18
N PRO A 159 45.73 27.92 37.53
CA PRO A 159 46.13 27.86 38.92
C PRO A 159 46.04 29.27 39.55
N PRO A 160 45.75 29.37 40.85
CA PRO A 160 45.73 30.65 41.56
C PRO A 160 47.02 31.42 41.29
N ARG A 161 46.88 32.60 40.68
CA ARG A 161 48.00 33.52 40.44
C ARG A 161 48.50 34.04 41.79
N GLU A 162 49.73 33.69 42.15
CA GLU A 162 50.53 34.48 43.09
C GLU A 162 50.70 35.91 42.52
N PRO A 163 50.60 36.95 43.35
CA PRO A 163 50.73 38.33 42.89
C PRO A 163 52.16 38.60 42.40
N PRO A 164 52.35 39.02 41.14
CA PRO A 164 53.67 39.41 40.68
C PRO A 164 54.08 40.76 41.27
N LEU A 165 55.32 40.79 41.73
CA LEU A 165 56.09 41.98 42.09
C LEU A 165 56.09 42.97 40.92
N LEU A 166 55.88 44.25 41.22
CA LEU A 166 55.86 45.37 40.28
C LEU A 166 57.19 45.48 39.51
N GLU A 167 57.15 45.35 38.20
CA GLU A 167 58.20 45.79 37.28
C GLU A 167 57.62 46.57 36.08
N PRO A 168 58.40 47.52 35.52
CA PRO A 168 57.87 48.69 34.81
C PRO A 168 57.44 48.42 33.36
N ALA A 169 56.54 49.28 32.91
CA ALA A 169 55.93 49.28 31.58
C ALA A 169 56.95 49.30 30.43
N ALA A 170 56.74 48.40 29.47
CA ALA A 170 57.35 48.44 28.14
C ALA A 170 56.23 48.38 27.06
N PRO A 171 56.43 49.05 25.91
CA PRO A 171 55.35 49.45 25.01
C PRO A 171 54.75 48.32 24.18
N THR A 172 53.46 48.50 23.93
CA THR A 172 52.53 47.77 23.07
C THR A 172 53.07 47.50 21.66
N THR A 173 53.07 46.22 21.25
CA THR A 173 53.02 45.85 19.83
C THR A 173 51.76 45.02 19.61
N LEU A 174 50.70 45.70 19.17
CA LEU A 174 49.47 45.09 18.65
C LEU A 174 49.81 44.38 17.33
N LEU A 175 49.81 43.05 17.33
CA LEU A 175 49.70 42.29 16.10
C LEU A 175 48.23 42.32 15.67
N ASP A 176 47.94 43.21 14.72
CA ASP A 176 46.66 43.32 14.04
C ASP A 176 46.48 42.08 13.14
N LEU A 177 45.68 41.11 13.60
CA LEU A 177 45.21 40.01 12.76
C LEU A 177 44.01 40.50 11.96
N PRO A 178 43.99 40.37 10.62
CA PRO A 178 42.83 40.75 9.82
C PRO A 178 41.64 39.88 10.21
N SER A 179 40.60 40.53 10.74
CA SER A 179 39.31 39.91 11.02
C SER A 179 38.72 39.32 9.73
N PRO A 180 38.17 38.09 9.76
CA PRO A 180 37.48 37.53 8.60
C PRO A 180 36.29 38.41 8.20
N PRO A 181 35.98 38.51 6.89
CA PRO A 181 34.89 39.35 6.41
C PRO A 181 33.56 38.85 6.96
N ASP A 182 32.77 39.80 7.47
CA ASP A 182 31.41 39.54 7.96
C ASP A 182 30.57 38.84 6.88
N PRO A 183 29.81 37.79 7.23
CA PRO A 183 28.87 37.19 6.30
C PRO A 183 27.84 38.24 5.85
N PRO A 184 27.45 38.24 4.56
CA PRO A 184 26.48 39.20 4.05
C PRO A 184 25.18 39.10 4.86
N PRO A 185 24.51 40.24 5.12
CA PRO A 185 23.24 40.25 5.84
C PRO A 185 22.24 39.35 5.10
N LEU A 186 21.66 38.40 5.84
CA LEU A 186 20.59 37.54 5.36
C LEU A 186 19.40 38.44 5.00
N VAL A 187 19.25 38.71 3.70
CA VAL A 187 18.07 39.39 3.18
C VAL A 187 16.89 38.47 3.41
N PRO A 188 15.83 38.90 4.13
CA PRO A 188 14.61 38.12 4.21
C PRO A 188 14.07 37.95 2.79
N ILE A 189 14.08 36.72 2.29
CA ILE A 189 13.37 36.36 1.07
C ILE A 189 11.89 36.53 1.41
N SER A 190 11.35 37.70 1.06
CA SER A 190 9.91 37.92 0.99
C SER A 190 9.38 37.00 -0.11
N LEU A 191 8.96 35.80 0.28
CA LEU A 191 8.13 34.96 -0.57
C LEU A 191 6.84 35.73 -0.82
N SER A 192 6.76 36.38 -1.98
CA SER A 192 5.53 36.98 -2.47
C SER A 192 4.45 35.90 -2.49
N VAL A 193 3.48 36.03 -1.58
CA VAL A 193 2.25 35.23 -1.46
C VAL A 193 1.35 35.35 -2.70
N TRP A 194 1.78 36.07 -3.74
CA TRP A 194 0.98 36.47 -4.89
C TRP A 194 1.36 35.84 -6.24
N GLN A 195 2.13 34.75 -6.23
CA GLN A 195 2.10 33.79 -7.35
C GLN A 195 1.11 32.66 -7.06
N ALA A 196 -0.10 33.04 -6.67
CA ALA A 196 -1.27 32.20 -6.92
C ALA A 196 -1.60 32.37 -8.39
N GLU A 197 -1.12 31.43 -9.20
CA GLU A 197 -1.60 31.25 -10.57
C GLU A 197 -3.13 31.18 -10.51
N PRO A 198 -3.86 32.03 -11.27
CA PRO A 198 -5.31 31.99 -11.25
C PRO A 198 -5.72 30.61 -11.76
N LEU A 199 -6.43 29.87 -10.90
CA LEU A 199 -7.18 28.70 -11.31
C LEU A 199 -8.01 29.10 -12.54
N ALA A 200 -7.58 28.62 -13.70
CA ALA A 200 -8.48 28.48 -14.82
C ALA A 200 -9.65 27.64 -14.31
N ALA A 201 -10.82 28.26 -14.30
CA ALA A 201 -12.11 27.65 -14.03
C ALA A 201 -12.23 26.35 -14.83
N GLN A 202 -11.93 25.23 -14.20
CA GLN A 202 -12.44 23.94 -14.63
C GLN A 202 -13.82 23.82 -14.00
N SER A 203 -14.81 23.90 -14.88
CA SER A 203 -16.23 23.71 -14.64
C SER A 203 -16.47 22.63 -13.58
N GLU A 204 -17.06 23.02 -12.45
CA GLU A 204 -17.68 22.07 -11.53
C GLU A 204 -18.76 21.30 -12.30
N PRO A 205 -18.68 19.96 -12.40
CA PRO A 205 -19.88 19.20 -12.70
C PRO A 205 -20.80 19.32 -11.48
N ALA A 206 -21.97 19.93 -11.69
CA ALA A 206 -23.04 20.01 -10.74
C ALA A 206 -23.23 18.67 -10.00
N LEU A 207 -23.11 18.72 -8.68
CA LEU A 207 -23.50 17.62 -7.79
C LEU A 207 -25.03 17.50 -7.84
N GLU A 208 -25.54 16.64 -8.71
CA GLU A 208 -26.90 16.13 -8.53
C GLU A 208 -26.92 15.24 -7.26
N PRO A 209 -27.88 15.45 -6.34
CA PRO A 209 -28.09 14.53 -5.24
C PRO A 209 -28.73 13.25 -5.80
N LEU A 210 -27.90 12.25 -6.10
CA LEU A 210 -28.37 10.94 -6.52
C LEU A 210 -28.93 10.19 -5.30
N ILE A 211 -30.20 10.45 -5.02
CA ILE A 211 -31.09 9.63 -4.21
C ILE A 211 -30.96 8.17 -4.69
N GLY A 212 -30.89 7.26 -3.71
CA GLY A 212 -30.44 5.88 -3.85
C GLY A 212 -30.98 5.14 -5.07
N ARG A 213 -30.06 4.80 -5.99
CA ARG A 213 -30.28 3.76 -6.99
C ARG A 213 -29.82 2.42 -6.37
N PRO A 214 -30.72 1.47 -6.08
CA PRO A 214 -30.31 0.16 -5.62
C PRO A 214 -29.43 -0.47 -6.69
N ARG A 215 -28.25 -0.90 -6.23
CA ARG A 215 -27.20 -1.59 -6.96
C ARG A 215 -27.80 -2.81 -7.67
N ALA A 216 -28.21 -2.64 -8.92
CA ALA A 216 -28.53 -3.75 -9.80
C ALA A 216 -27.25 -4.57 -9.94
N PHE A 217 -27.23 -5.74 -9.31
CA PHE A 217 -26.29 -6.79 -9.66
C PHE A 217 -26.37 -6.99 -11.17
N PRO A 218 -25.27 -6.99 -11.92
CA PRO A 218 -25.31 -7.48 -13.29
C PRO A 218 -25.62 -8.98 -13.18
N LEU A 219 -26.89 -9.31 -13.31
CA LEU A 219 -27.34 -10.65 -13.67
C LEU A 219 -26.65 -10.95 -14.99
N LEU A 220 -25.58 -11.74 -14.91
CA LEU A 220 -25.11 -12.54 -16.03
C LEU A 220 -26.35 -13.17 -16.69
N PRO A 221 -26.56 -13.02 -18.01
CA PRO A 221 -27.49 -13.88 -18.69
C PRO A 221 -26.87 -15.27 -18.66
N LEU A 222 -27.37 -16.08 -17.73
CA LEU A 222 -27.23 -17.52 -17.80
C LEU A 222 -27.95 -17.93 -19.09
N PHE A 223 -27.19 -18.09 -20.18
CA PHE A 223 -27.68 -18.79 -21.36
C PHE A 223 -27.90 -20.25 -20.95
N ILE A 224 -29.08 -20.50 -20.37
CA ILE A 224 -29.67 -21.83 -20.33
C ILE A 224 -29.94 -22.16 -21.79
N VAL A 225 -29.03 -22.92 -22.40
CA VAL A 225 -29.35 -23.73 -23.56
C VAL A 225 -30.30 -24.82 -23.05
N ALA A 226 -31.55 -24.43 -22.82
CA ALA A 226 -32.66 -25.36 -22.64
C ALA A 226 -32.94 -25.88 -24.04
N GLY A 227 -32.68 -27.17 -24.23
CA GLY A 227 -32.97 -27.87 -25.47
C GLY A 227 -34.39 -27.58 -25.91
N LEU A 228 -34.50 -27.04 -27.12
CA LEU A 228 -35.73 -27.02 -27.91
C LEU A 228 -36.19 -28.48 -28.11
N GLY A 229 -37.01 -28.97 -27.18
CA GLY A 229 -37.86 -30.13 -27.40
C GLY A 229 -39.17 -29.66 -28.02
N LEU A 230 -39.19 -29.47 -29.34
CA LEU A 230 -40.42 -29.35 -30.09
C LEU A 230 -41.12 -30.72 -30.10
N SER A 231 -42.07 -30.92 -29.19
CA SER A 231 -43.08 -31.98 -29.31
C SER A 231 -44.44 -31.31 -29.48
N GLN A 232 -44.91 -31.32 -30.72
CA GLN A 232 -46.27 -30.98 -31.10
C GLN A 232 -47.21 -32.16 -30.77
N GLY A 233 -48.38 -31.83 -30.21
CA GLY A 233 -49.66 -32.46 -30.57
C GLY A 233 -50.02 -33.79 -29.92
N GLY A 234 -51.04 -33.77 -29.06
CA GLY A 234 -51.77 -34.98 -28.64
C GLY A 234 -52.81 -34.68 -27.55
N ASP A 235 -54.07 -34.93 -27.88
CA ASP A 235 -55.31 -34.59 -27.17
C ASP A 235 -55.52 -35.17 -25.75
N VAL A 236 -56.32 -34.40 -24.98
CA VAL A 236 -57.31 -34.78 -23.94
C VAL A 236 -56.93 -35.84 -22.89
N SER A 237 -56.81 -35.43 -21.61
CA SER A 237 -57.43 -36.15 -20.49
C SER A 237 -57.45 -35.32 -19.19
N VAL A 238 -58.61 -35.34 -18.53
CA VAL A 238 -58.96 -34.63 -17.29
C VAL A 238 -58.42 -35.38 -16.07
N ASN A 239 -57.18 -35.07 -15.65
CA ASN A 239 -56.66 -35.07 -14.26
C ASN A 239 -55.12 -35.05 -14.31
N PRO A 240 -54.43 -33.97 -13.89
CA PRO A 240 -52.99 -34.05 -13.77
C PRO A 240 -52.60 -34.92 -12.57
N PRO A 241 -51.77 -35.97 -12.74
CA PRO A 241 -51.15 -36.64 -11.60
C PRO A 241 -50.20 -35.65 -10.90
N VAL A 242 -50.16 -35.72 -9.57
CA VAL A 242 -49.27 -34.89 -8.74
C VAL A 242 -47.82 -35.16 -9.17
N PRO A 243 -47.06 -34.15 -9.63
CA PRO A 243 -45.69 -34.37 -10.10
C PRO A 243 -44.81 -34.78 -8.92
N ILE A 244 -44.33 -36.02 -8.97
CA ILE A 244 -43.34 -36.55 -8.04
C ILE A 244 -41.99 -35.95 -8.44
N PRO A 245 -41.30 -35.19 -7.56
CA PRO A 245 -40.05 -34.56 -7.91
C PRO A 245 -38.98 -35.62 -8.16
N GLU A 246 -38.38 -35.60 -9.35
CA GLU A 246 -37.26 -36.47 -9.68
C GLU A 246 -36.06 -36.20 -8.76
N PRO A 247 -35.23 -37.21 -8.44
CA PRO A 247 -34.15 -37.09 -7.47
C PRO A 247 -33.11 -35.99 -7.81
N ALA A 248 -32.97 -35.63 -9.08
CA ALA A 248 -32.10 -34.54 -9.52
C ALA A 248 -32.56 -33.16 -9.01
N SER A 249 -33.87 -32.95 -8.92
CA SER A 249 -34.49 -31.71 -8.43
C SER A 249 -34.30 -31.56 -6.91
N ALA A 250 -34.33 -32.68 -6.18
CA ALA A 250 -34.04 -32.68 -4.74
C ALA A 250 -32.56 -32.37 -4.45
N MET A 251 -31.64 -32.89 -5.26
CA MET A 251 -30.20 -32.65 -5.08
C MET A 251 -29.79 -31.20 -5.34
N THR A 252 -30.37 -30.57 -6.35
CA THR A 252 -30.11 -29.16 -6.66
C THR A 252 -30.61 -28.22 -5.57
N LEU A 253 -31.77 -28.52 -4.97
CA LEU A 253 -32.33 -27.75 -3.86
C LEU A 253 -31.49 -27.90 -2.58
N LEU A 254 -30.98 -29.11 -2.30
CA LEU A 254 -30.05 -29.37 -1.19
C LEU A 254 -28.70 -28.65 -1.36
N ALA A 255 -28.14 -28.62 -2.57
CA ALA A 255 -26.88 -27.93 -2.86
C ALA A 255 -27.00 -26.41 -2.64
N GLY A 256 -28.13 -25.82 -3.04
CA GLY A 256 -28.42 -24.40 -2.81
C GLY A 256 -28.53 -24.04 -1.31
N ALA A 257 -29.24 -24.86 -0.54
CA ALA A 257 -29.40 -24.65 0.91
C ALA A 257 -28.07 -24.76 1.68
N ALA A 258 -27.19 -25.69 1.29
CA ALA A 258 -25.87 -25.85 1.91
C ALA A 258 -24.98 -24.61 1.71
N LEU A 259 -25.06 -23.96 0.54
CA LEU A 259 -24.28 -22.76 0.24
C LEU A 259 -24.71 -21.56 1.11
N LEU A 260 -26.01 -21.44 1.39
CA LEU A 260 -26.56 -20.39 2.28
C LEU A 260 -26.11 -20.57 3.74
N VAL A 261 -26.05 -21.80 4.25
CA VAL A 261 -25.59 -22.07 5.63
C VAL A 261 -24.09 -21.78 5.79
N VAL A 262 -23.27 -22.12 4.79
CA VAL A 262 -21.82 -21.86 4.83
C VAL A 262 -21.54 -20.36 4.81
N THR A 263 -22.23 -19.61 3.95
CA THR A 263 -22.05 -18.15 3.86
C THR A 263 -22.55 -17.43 5.12
N HIS A 264 -23.68 -17.85 5.71
CA HIS A 264 -24.20 -17.26 6.95
C HIS A 264 -23.28 -17.48 8.16
N ARG A 265 -22.62 -18.63 8.26
CA ARG A 265 -21.64 -18.89 9.34
C ARG A 265 -20.42 -17.99 9.28
N THR A 266 -20.00 -17.56 8.08
CA THR A 266 -18.84 -16.65 7.93
C THR A 266 -19.17 -15.21 8.32
N SER A 267 -20.41 -14.75 8.16
CA SER A 267 -20.80 -13.38 8.51
C SER A 267 -20.92 -13.18 10.03
N SER A 268 -21.47 -14.17 10.76
CA SER A 268 -21.65 -14.07 12.23
C SER A 268 -20.33 -14.07 13.03
N ARG A 269 -19.23 -14.52 12.42
CA ARG A 269 -17.89 -14.45 13.05
C ARG A 269 -17.29 -13.04 12.98
N ARG A 270 -17.76 -12.15 12.10
CA ARG A 270 -17.28 -10.77 12.02
C ARG A 270 -17.92 -9.85 13.07
N THR A 271 -19.17 -10.08 13.44
CA THR A 271 -19.89 -9.21 14.40
C THR A 271 -19.51 -9.47 15.84
N ARG A 272 -19.01 -10.66 16.19
CA ARG A 272 -18.66 -10.99 17.59
C ARG A 272 -17.36 -10.32 18.10
N TRP A 273 -16.49 -9.82 17.21
CA TRP A 273 -15.24 -9.15 17.59
C TRP A 273 -15.39 -7.65 17.87
N VAL A 274 -16.51 -7.03 17.47
CA VAL A 274 -16.77 -5.61 17.73
C VAL A 274 -17.23 -5.38 19.18
N ARG A 275 -17.73 -6.42 19.87
CA ARG A 275 -18.30 -6.32 21.21
C ARG A 275 -17.33 -6.56 22.38
N GLN A 276 -16.05 -6.87 22.12
CA GLN A 276 -15.03 -7.07 23.16
C GLN A 276 -14.05 -5.89 23.28
N ARG A 277 -14.42 -4.70 22.78
CA ARG A 277 -13.67 -3.45 22.96
C ARG A 277 -14.59 -2.28 23.35
N LEU A 278 -15.51 -2.56 24.26
CA LEU A 278 -16.11 -1.57 25.14
C LEU A 278 -15.80 -2.03 26.57
#